data_AF-A0A445CPP2-F1
#
_entry.id   AF-A0A445CPP2-F1
#
_cell.length_a   1.000
_cell.length_b   1.000
_cell.length_c   1.000
_cell.angle_alpha   90.00
_cell.angle_beta   90.00
_cell.angle_gamma   90.00
#
_symmetry.space_group_name_H-M   'P 1'
#
loop_
_entity.id
_entity.type
_entity.pdbx_description
1 polymer ?
#
loop_
_entity_poly.entity_id
_entity_poly.type
_entity_poly.pdbx_seq_one_letter_code
_entity_poly.pdbx_strand_id
1 'polypeptide(L)'
;MDKLNLSQLGEKLMTSGAQMGRIMSVKMKEVKEMLQAPTPESKMVEDATSETLSDPNWGTNLRICAMINSDQLNGSEVVRAIKRRLSHKNPLVHSLTLDLLEASAMNCDKVFSEIASEKLLDEMISKLLDNPHADSNVRRRAFHLIRAWGQSQDLAYLPVFRQTYMSLQERAESVDVGGGSSPGVPHNLGSYLQQQGLDPPSSYPVPEAGLVSMDDLTFSSGLQHMSAEEKKELLVVARNSLELLSSIINSEAEPKTLKEDLTLSLLDKCKHSLSIMKEIAESTTDDEETLFEALYLNDELQQIVSKYEELEAAQRPVAQETPNADTAKHDAEAVQNPIELPKKFEEDESEEFEAAQELERKLPKKSNGVEANATNGDGHHVETTILDKADEKGNAESSLKSNRE
;
A
#
# COMPACT_ATOMS: atom_id res chain seq x y z
N MET A 1 -7.70 29.63 61.70
CA MET A 1 -7.53 28.18 61.52
C MET A 1 -8.84 27.51 61.97
N ASP A 2 -9.67 26.78 61.21
CA ASP A 2 -9.52 26.11 59.92
C ASP A 2 -10.90 25.70 59.33
N LYS A 3 -11.89 26.61 59.26
CA LYS A 3 -13.20 26.28 58.63
C LYS A 3 -13.10 26.03 57.11
N LEU A 4 -12.10 26.63 56.47
CA LEU A 4 -11.77 26.41 55.04
C LEU A 4 -11.16 25.03 54.78
N ASN A 5 -10.44 24.45 55.75
CA ASN A 5 -9.84 23.12 55.59
C ASN A 5 -10.87 22.00 55.74
N LEU A 6 -11.90 22.19 56.57
CA LEU A 6 -12.94 21.18 56.77
C LEU A 6 -13.88 21.06 55.56
N SER A 7 -14.21 22.18 54.91
CA SER A 7 -14.98 22.17 53.66
C SER A 7 -14.19 21.54 52.50
N GLN A 8 -12.90 21.86 52.37
CA GLN A 8 -12.03 21.23 51.38
C GLN A 8 -11.83 19.73 51.61
N LEU A 9 -11.74 19.28 52.86
CA LEU A 9 -11.65 17.86 53.21
C LEU A 9 -12.94 17.11 52.85
N GLY A 10 -14.10 17.70 53.13
CA GLY A 10 -15.41 17.14 52.78
C GLY A 10 -15.63 17.04 51.27
N GLU A 11 -15.22 18.05 50.52
CA GLU A 11 -15.31 18.09 49.06
C GLU A 11 -14.34 17.08 48.40
N LYS A 12 -13.13 16.92 48.95
CA LYS A 12 -12.18 15.86 48.55
C LYS A 12 -12.69 14.45 48.84
N LEU A 13 -13.39 14.25 49.95
CA LEU A 13 -13.96 12.94 50.29
C LEU A 13 -15.16 12.59 49.39
N MET A 14 -16.02 13.57 49.10
CA MET A 14 -17.17 13.41 48.18
C MET A 14 -16.71 13.14 46.74
N THR A 15 -15.72 13.87 46.25
CA THR A 15 -15.14 13.64 44.91
C THR A 15 -14.43 12.29 44.81
N SER A 16 -13.72 11.87 45.87
CA SER A 16 -13.11 10.54 45.97
C SER A 16 -14.15 9.41 45.95
N GLY A 17 -15.26 9.55 46.69
CA GLY A 17 -16.35 8.57 46.68
C GLY A 17 -17.05 8.45 45.32
N ALA A 18 -17.29 9.57 44.63
CA ALA A 18 -17.90 9.58 43.30
C ALA A 18 -16.96 9.05 42.20
N GLN A 19 -15.64 9.24 42.35
CA GLN A 19 -14.63 8.62 41.47
C GLN A 19 -14.54 7.12 41.70
N MET A 20 -14.48 6.67 42.96
CA MET A 20 -14.42 5.26 43.30
C MET A 20 -15.68 4.51 42.83
N GLY A 21 -16.87 5.11 42.96
CA GLY A 21 -18.13 4.55 42.43
C GLY A 21 -18.11 4.40 40.91
N ARG A 22 -17.56 5.38 40.18
CA ARG A 22 -17.37 5.27 38.71
C ARG A 22 -16.39 4.15 38.36
N ILE A 23 -15.26 4.05 39.06
CA ILE A 23 -14.25 2.99 38.84
C ILE A 23 -14.85 1.60 39.10
N MET A 24 -15.58 1.43 40.20
CA MET A 24 -16.25 0.16 40.52
C MET A 24 -17.32 -0.19 39.48
N SER A 25 -18.08 0.80 38.99
CA SER A 25 -19.08 0.58 37.94
C SER A 25 -18.46 0.15 36.61
N VAL A 26 -17.35 0.79 36.20
CA VAL A 26 -16.60 0.39 35.00
C VAL A 26 -16.05 -1.03 35.15
N LYS A 27 -15.40 -1.34 36.28
CA LYS A 27 -14.89 -2.69 36.56
C LYS A 27 -15.98 -3.74 36.63
N MET A 28 -17.14 -3.42 37.20
CA MET A 28 -18.27 -4.35 37.27
C MET A 28 -18.91 -4.59 35.90
N LYS A 29 -18.91 -3.58 35.02
CA LYS A 29 -19.30 -3.73 33.61
C LYS A 29 -18.32 -4.65 32.87
N GLU A 30 -17.02 -4.44 33.05
CA GLU A 30 -15.97 -5.27 32.47
C GLU A 30 -16.06 -6.73 32.95
N VAL A 31 -16.23 -6.95 34.26
CA VAL A 31 -16.44 -8.30 34.82
C VAL A 31 -17.73 -8.93 34.32
N LYS A 32 -18.81 -8.16 34.14
CA LYS A 32 -20.06 -8.65 33.56
C LYS A 32 -19.90 -9.07 32.10
N GLU A 33 -19.15 -8.31 31.31
CA GLU A 33 -18.81 -8.65 29.92
C GLU A 33 -17.92 -9.92 29.87
N MET A 34 -17.01 -10.11 30.83
CA MET A 34 -16.20 -11.32 30.94
C MET A 34 -16.99 -12.57 31.35
N LEU A 35 -18.11 -12.42 32.04
CA LEU A 35 -18.96 -13.52 32.52
C LEU A 35 -20.13 -13.84 31.56
N GLN A 36 -20.27 -13.08 30.47
CA GLN A 36 -21.32 -13.30 29.48
C GLN A 36 -20.99 -14.54 28.64
N ALA A 37 -21.99 -15.39 28.40
CA ALA A 37 -21.79 -16.61 27.61
C ALA A 37 -21.22 -16.27 26.22
N PRO A 38 -20.30 -17.08 25.66
CA PRO A 38 -19.67 -16.78 24.37
C PRO A 38 -20.74 -16.61 23.30
N THR A 39 -20.82 -15.40 22.74
CA THR A 39 -21.70 -15.12 21.60
C THR A 39 -21.20 -15.87 20.37
N PRO A 40 -22.06 -16.20 19.39
CA PRO A 40 -21.61 -16.82 18.16
C PRO A 40 -20.56 -15.95 17.43
N GLU A 41 -20.68 -14.63 17.51
CA GLU A 41 -19.69 -13.67 17.05
C GLU A 41 -18.34 -13.84 17.77
N SER A 42 -18.35 -13.89 19.11
CA SER A 42 -17.11 -14.05 19.90
C SER A 42 -16.39 -15.34 19.55
N LYS A 43 -17.13 -16.45 19.44
CA LYS A 43 -16.54 -17.73 19.06
C LYS A 43 -15.91 -17.69 17.67
N MET A 44 -16.61 -17.11 16.68
CA MET A 44 -16.08 -17.06 15.33
C MET A 44 -14.82 -16.17 15.23
N VAL A 45 -14.77 -15.08 15.99
CA VAL A 45 -13.58 -14.23 16.10
C VAL A 45 -12.44 -14.95 16.84
N GLU A 46 -12.74 -15.68 17.91
CA GLU A 46 -11.75 -16.50 18.63
C GLU A 46 -11.15 -17.60 17.74
N ASP A 47 -11.99 -18.29 16.96
CA ASP A 47 -11.56 -19.32 16.00
C ASP A 47 -10.68 -18.71 14.89
N ALA A 48 -11.06 -17.54 14.35
CA ALA A 48 -10.29 -16.82 13.32
C ALA A 48 -8.95 -16.25 13.81
N THR A 49 -8.82 -16.01 15.11
CA THR A 49 -7.64 -15.41 15.75
C THR A 49 -6.98 -16.35 16.76
N SER A 50 -7.18 -17.66 16.57
CA SER A 50 -6.67 -18.69 17.48
C SER A 50 -5.15 -18.75 17.46
N GLU A 51 -4.54 -18.94 18.63
CA GLU A 51 -3.09 -19.09 18.76
C GLU A 51 -2.54 -20.38 18.14
N THR A 52 -3.42 -21.29 17.73
CA THR A 52 -3.07 -22.53 17.01
C THR A 52 -2.88 -22.33 15.50
N LEU A 53 -3.28 -21.17 14.97
CA LEU A 53 -3.09 -20.82 13.57
C LEU A 53 -1.66 -20.34 13.35
N SER A 54 -1.00 -20.81 12.28
CA SER A 54 0.29 -20.24 11.85
C SER A 54 0.11 -18.90 11.12
N ASP A 55 -0.98 -18.78 10.36
CA ASP A 55 -1.23 -17.70 9.42
C ASP A 55 -2.72 -17.29 9.40
N PRO A 56 -3.06 -16.11 8.85
CA PRO A 56 -4.45 -15.66 8.72
C PRO A 56 -5.30 -16.66 7.94
N ASN A 57 -6.42 -17.09 8.55
CA ASN A 57 -7.40 -17.92 7.86
C ASN A 57 -8.36 -17.03 7.04
N TRP A 58 -7.93 -16.60 5.86
CA TRP A 58 -8.72 -15.73 4.96
C TRP A 58 -10.10 -16.29 4.65
N GLY A 59 -10.24 -17.62 4.53
CA GLY A 59 -11.53 -18.26 4.31
C GLY A 59 -12.51 -18.04 5.49
N THR A 60 -12.01 -17.99 6.72
CA THR A 60 -12.83 -17.67 7.90
C THR A 60 -13.05 -16.16 8.05
N ASN A 61 -12.03 -15.33 7.79
CA ASN A 61 -12.16 -13.87 7.84
C ASN A 61 -13.21 -13.35 6.85
N LEU A 62 -13.16 -13.81 5.60
CA LEU A 62 -14.12 -13.42 4.57
C LEU A 62 -15.52 -13.99 4.85
N ARG A 63 -15.61 -15.16 5.48
CA ARG A 63 -16.89 -15.71 5.94
C ARG A 63 -17.51 -14.83 7.03
N ILE A 64 -16.73 -14.36 8.00
CA ILE A 64 -17.19 -13.38 9.01
C ILE A 64 -17.74 -12.13 8.30
N CYS A 65 -16.99 -11.58 7.34
CA CYS A 65 -17.42 -10.40 6.58
C CYS A 65 -18.74 -10.64 5.84
N ALA A 66 -18.87 -11.77 5.13
CA ALA A 66 -20.10 -12.14 4.44
C ALA A 66 -21.30 -12.30 5.39
N MET A 67 -21.07 -12.82 6.59
CA MET A 67 -22.12 -12.97 7.60
C MET A 67 -22.51 -11.64 8.24
N ILE A 68 -21.59 -10.70 8.41
CA ILE A 68 -21.90 -9.32 8.82
C ILE A 68 -22.75 -8.64 7.75
N ASN A 69 -22.35 -8.73 6.48
CA ASN A 69 -23.05 -8.09 5.36
C ASN A 69 -24.44 -8.67 5.08
N SER A 70 -24.70 -9.91 5.50
CA SER A 70 -26.01 -10.55 5.44
C SER A 70 -26.81 -10.43 6.75
N ASP A 71 -26.36 -9.59 7.68
CA ASP A 71 -26.95 -9.36 9.01
C ASP A 71 -27.14 -10.66 9.85
N GLN A 72 -26.37 -11.71 9.55
CA GLN A 72 -26.33 -12.96 10.34
C GLN A 72 -25.48 -12.83 11.59
N LEU A 73 -24.46 -11.96 11.57
CA LEU A 73 -23.67 -11.58 12.74
C LEU A 73 -23.85 -10.10 13.02
N ASN A 74 -23.92 -9.75 14.30
CA ASN A 74 -23.94 -8.35 14.70
C ASN A 74 -22.53 -7.74 14.59
N GLY A 75 -22.33 -6.78 13.68
CA GLY A 75 -21.05 -6.09 13.48
C GLY A 75 -20.49 -5.45 14.76
N SER A 76 -21.33 -4.86 15.62
CA SER A 76 -20.92 -4.30 16.91
C SER A 76 -20.34 -5.38 17.84
N GLU A 77 -20.97 -6.56 17.91
CA GLU A 77 -20.47 -7.65 18.76
C GLU A 77 -19.20 -8.29 18.18
N VAL A 78 -19.07 -8.36 16.84
CA VAL A 78 -17.81 -8.76 16.19
C VAL A 78 -16.69 -7.79 16.52
N VAL A 79 -16.91 -6.47 16.37
CA VAL A 79 -15.90 -5.45 16.72
C VAL A 79 -15.55 -5.50 18.20
N ARG A 80 -16.54 -5.72 19.09
CA ARG A 80 -16.31 -5.90 20.52
C ARG A 80 -15.46 -7.15 20.81
N ALA A 81 -15.71 -8.25 20.11
CA ALA A 81 -14.89 -9.46 20.20
C ALA A 81 -13.45 -9.21 19.71
N ILE A 82 -13.28 -8.55 18.56
CA ILE A 82 -11.96 -8.15 18.02
C ILE A 82 -11.22 -7.30 19.07
N LYS A 83 -11.90 -6.29 19.65
CA LYS A 83 -11.35 -5.47 20.72
C LYS A 83 -10.90 -6.30 21.92
N ARG A 84 -11.68 -7.30 22.35
CA ARG A 84 -11.27 -8.23 23.43
C ARG A 84 -10.01 -9.03 23.06
N ARG A 85 -9.86 -9.42 21.79
CA ARG A 85 -8.66 -10.15 21.32
C ARG A 85 -7.38 -9.30 21.34
N LEU A 86 -7.49 -7.96 21.23
CA LEU A 86 -6.35 -7.05 21.40
C LEU A 86 -5.78 -7.01 22.83
N SER A 87 -6.54 -7.48 23.82
CA SER A 87 -6.09 -7.64 25.20
C SER A 87 -5.37 -8.97 25.46
N HIS A 88 -5.16 -9.80 24.43
CA HIS A 88 -4.42 -11.05 24.56
C HIS A 88 -2.93 -10.79 24.87
N LYS A 89 -2.20 -11.83 25.26
CA LYS A 89 -0.75 -11.70 25.54
C LYS A 89 0.12 -12.14 24.37
N ASN A 90 -0.43 -12.99 23.51
CA ASN A 90 0.28 -13.58 22.38
C ASN A 90 0.34 -12.60 21.20
N PRO A 91 1.53 -12.18 20.73
CA PRO A 91 1.69 -11.32 19.56
C PRO A 91 1.07 -11.88 18.28
N LEU A 92 1.08 -13.21 18.10
CA LEU A 92 0.46 -13.87 16.96
C LEU A 92 -1.05 -13.62 16.94
N VAL A 93 -1.70 -13.71 18.10
CA VAL A 93 -3.13 -13.37 18.22
C VAL A 93 -3.38 -11.92 17.87
N HIS A 94 -2.51 -10.99 18.27
CA HIS A 94 -2.64 -9.59 17.86
C HIS A 94 -2.50 -9.41 16.34
N SER A 95 -1.53 -10.06 15.70
CA SER A 95 -1.37 -10.01 14.24
C SER A 95 -2.62 -10.49 13.53
N LEU A 96 -3.09 -11.70 13.85
CA LEU A 96 -4.30 -12.30 13.26
C LEU A 96 -5.54 -11.43 13.52
N THR A 97 -5.62 -10.79 14.69
CA THR A 97 -6.71 -9.87 15.04
C THR A 97 -6.67 -8.60 14.18
N LEU A 98 -5.49 -8.04 13.91
CA LEU A 98 -5.35 -6.88 13.04
C LEU A 98 -5.68 -7.23 11.58
N ASP A 99 -5.33 -8.42 11.11
CA ASP A 99 -5.68 -8.88 9.77
C ASP A 99 -7.19 -9.10 9.60
N LEU A 100 -7.86 -9.68 10.62
CA LEU A 100 -9.32 -9.78 10.64
C LEU A 100 -10.00 -8.41 10.70
N LEU A 101 -9.47 -7.49 11.50
CA LEU A 101 -9.99 -6.13 11.63
C LEU A 101 -9.90 -5.36 10.30
N GLU A 102 -8.75 -5.44 9.62
CA GLU A 102 -8.58 -4.82 8.31
C GLU A 102 -9.53 -5.43 7.28
N ALA A 103 -9.61 -6.76 7.21
CA ALA A 103 -10.55 -7.45 6.32
C ALA A 103 -12.00 -7.00 6.57
N SER A 104 -12.40 -6.93 7.84
CA SER A 104 -13.74 -6.49 8.23
C SER A 104 -14.00 -5.03 7.84
N ALA A 105 -13.02 -4.15 8.02
CA ALA A 105 -13.12 -2.74 7.66
C ALA A 105 -13.20 -2.53 6.14
N MET A 106 -12.46 -3.32 5.35
CA MET A 106 -12.45 -3.19 3.89
C MET A 106 -13.67 -3.82 3.21
N ASN A 107 -14.29 -4.81 3.83
CA ASN A 107 -15.36 -5.59 3.18
C ASN A 107 -16.76 -5.31 3.74
N CYS A 108 -16.90 -4.54 4.82
CA CYS A 108 -18.19 -4.32 5.49
C CYS A 108 -18.49 -2.83 5.70
N ASP A 109 -19.49 -2.30 5.02
CA ASP A 109 -19.83 -0.86 5.00
C ASP A 109 -20.04 -0.26 6.40
N LYS A 110 -20.66 -1.01 7.32
CA LYS A 110 -21.03 -0.51 8.65
C LYS A 110 -19.89 -0.62 9.67
N VAL A 111 -18.84 -1.39 9.40
CA VAL A 111 -17.84 -1.75 10.42
C VAL A 111 -17.05 -0.54 10.92
N PHE A 112 -16.75 0.46 10.08
CA PHE A 112 -16.08 1.68 10.54
C PHE A 112 -16.89 2.43 11.62
N SER A 113 -18.21 2.49 11.48
CA SER A 113 -19.08 3.11 12.49
C SER A 113 -19.07 2.34 13.82
N GLU A 114 -18.94 1.01 13.75
CA GLU A 114 -18.84 0.14 14.92
C GLU A 114 -17.45 0.22 15.59
N ILE A 115 -16.37 0.32 14.80
CA ILE A 115 -15.01 0.57 15.31
C ILE A 115 -14.98 1.87 16.12
N ALA A 116 -15.64 2.92 15.61
CA ALA A 116 -15.77 4.20 16.28
C ALA A 116 -16.62 4.10 17.55
N SER A 117 -17.78 3.43 17.50
CA SER A 117 -18.72 3.33 18.62
C SER A 117 -18.14 2.50 19.79
N GLU A 118 -17.45 1.41 19.49
CA GLU A 118 -16.82 0.51 20.48
C GLU A 118 -15.49 1.04 21.02
N LYS A 119 -15.01 2.19 20.52
CA LYS A 119 -13.74 2.80 20.90
C LYS A 119 -12.57 1.83 20.73
N LEU A 120 -12.56 1.11 19.62
CA LEU A 120 -11.52 0.11 19.35
C LEU A 120 -10.15 0.79 19.14
N LEU A 121 -10.12 2.00 18.58
CA LEU A 121 -8.88 2.78 18.42
C LEU A 121 -8.18 3.07 19.75
N ASP A 122 -8.93 3.36 20.82
CA ASP A 122 -8.37 3.58 22.16
C ASP A 122 -7.66 2.32 22.69
N GLU A 123 -8.25 1.14 22.41
CA GLU A 123 -7.67 -0.16 22.79
C GLU A 123 -6.40 -0.45 21.98
N MET A 124 -6.40 -0.19 20.66
CA MET A 124 -5.21 -0.33 19.82
C MET A 124 -4.07 0.55 20.34
N ILE A 125 -4.36 1.80 20.70
CA ILE A 125 -3.37 2.70 21.28
C ILE A 125 -2.86 2.14 22.61
N SER A 126 -3.76 1.80 23.53
CA SER A 126 -3.38 1.37 24.88
C SER A 126 -2.62 0.04 24.90
N LYS A 127 -3.04 -0.95 24.11
CA LYS A 127 -2.52 -2.32 24.17
C LYS A 127 -1.35 -2.59 23.22
N LEU A 128 -1.31 -1.88 22.09
CA LEU A 128 -0.30 -2.12 21.04
C LEU A 128 0.71 -0.98 20.93
N LEU A 129 0.27 0.29 20.92
CA LEU A 129 1.17 1.43 20.68
C LEU A 129 1.89 1.91 21.94
N ASP A 130 1.13 2.09 23.03
CA ASP A 130 1.63 2.62 24.31
C ASP A 130 2.22 1.51 25.19
N ASN A 131 2.02 0.25 24.83
CA ASN A 131 2.57 -0.90 25.55
C ASN A 131 4.03 -1.14 25.14
N PRO A 132 5.02 -0.92 26.03
CA PRO A 132 6.43 -1.14 25.70
C PRO A 132 6.75 -2.59 25.34
N HIS A 133 5.99 -3.54 25.87
CA HIS A 133 6.18 -4.97 25.67
C HIS A 133 5.43 -5.54 24.46
N ALA A 134 4.66 -4.72 23.74
CA ALA A 134 4.04 -5.16 22.50
C ALA A 134 5.10 -5.39 21.42
N ASP A 135 4.91 -6.45 20.62
CA ASP A 135 5.77 -6.78 19.48
C ASP A 135 5.89 -5.60 18.50
N SER A 136 7.10 -5.39 17.97
CA SER A 136 7.41 -4.23 17.13
C SER A 136 6.68 -4.27 15.80
N ASN A 137 6.49 -5.45 15.20
CA ASN A 137 5.78 -5.59 13.94
C ASN A 137 4.28 -5.35 14.14
N VAL A 138 3.70 -5.89 15.21
CA VAL A 138 2.30 -5.62 15.59
C VAL A 138 2.07 -4.13 15.83
N ARG A 139 3.02 -3.46 16.51
CA ARG A 139 2.95 -2.02 16.77
C ARG A 139 2.99 -1.20 15.49
N ARG A 140 3.92 -1.52 14.59
CA ARG A 140 4.05 -0.88 13.27
C ARG A 140 2.77 -1.05 12.45
N ARG A 141 2.22 -2.27 12.43
CA ARG A 141 0.99 -2.61 11.71
C ARG A 141 -0.22 -1.83 12.23
N ALA A 142 -0.40 -1.79 13.55
CA ALA A 142 -1.48 -1.04 14.18
C ALA A 142 -1.40 0.47 13.86
N PHE A 143 -0.19 1.05 13.91
CA PHE A 143 0.02 2.44 13.53
C PHE A 143 -0.32 2.68 12.04
N HIS A 144 0.10 1.78 11.16
CA HIS A 144 -0.18 1.89 9.73
C HIS A 144 -1.69 1.91 9.44
N LEU A 145 -2.47 1.02 10.09
CA LEU A 145 -3.93 1.02 9.98
C LEU A 145 -4.55 2.35 10.44
N ILE A 146 -4.15 2.85 11.62
CA ILE A 146 -4.67 4.11 12.16
C ILE A 146 -4.33 5.29 11.23
N ARG A 147 -3.11 5.31 10.67
CA ARG A 147 -2.71 6.31 9.68
C ARG A 147 -3.55 6.23 8.42
N ALA A 148 -3.69 5.05 7.82
CA ALA A 148 -4.48 4.85 6.61
C ALA A 148 -5.93 5.33 6.80
N TRP A 149 -6.56 4.96 7.92
CA TRP A 149 -7.92 5.41 8.23
C TRP A 149 -8.01 6.90 8.55
N GLY A 150 -7.03 7.46 9.26
CA GLY A 150 -7.01 8.89 9.61
C GLY A 150 -6.77 9.82 8.41
N GLN A 151 -6.07 9.33 7.39
CA GLN A 151 -5.79 10.04 6.14
C GLN A 151 -6.85 9.80 5.06
N SER A 152 -7.68 8.76 5.20
CA SER A 152 -8.75 8.48 4.25
C SER A 152 -9.80 9.60 4.22
N GLN A 153 -10.14 10.04 3.01
CA GLN A 153 -11.21 11.01 2.79
C GLN A 153 -12.59 10.37 2.90
N ASP A 154 -12.71 9.06 2.61
CA ASP A 154 -13.96 8.32 2.69
C ASP A 154 -14.47 8.21 4.12
N LEU A 155 -13.56 8.27 5.11
CA LEU A 155 -13.89 8.25 6.54
C LEU A 155 -14.07 9.64 7.16
N ALA A 156 -14.15 10.71 6.35
CA ALA A 156 -14.31 12.08 6.86
C ALA A 156 -15.59 12.27 7.71
N TYR A 157 -16.61 11.44 7.50
CA TYR A 157 -17.85 11.43 8.29
C TYR A 157 -17.68 10.84 9.71
N LEU A 158 -16.54 10.20 10.00
CA LEU A 158 -16.15 9.70 11.32
C LEU A 158 -14.87 10.42 11.78
N PRO A 159 -14.97 11.65 12.33
CA PRO A 159 -13.81 12.47 12.68
C PRO A 159 -12.84 11.82 13.68
N VAL A 160 -13.31 10.81 14.42
CA VAL A 160 -12.51 10.09 15.41
C VAL A 160 -11.24 9.51 14.78
N PHE A 161 -11.29 8.92 13.58
CA PHE A 161 -10.11 8.32 12.94
C PHE A 161 -9.03 9.38 12.67
N ARG A 162 -9.43 10.51 12.07
CA ARG A 162 -8.53 11.64 11.81
C ARG A 162 -7.98 12.23 13.11
N GLN A 163 -8.83 12.46 14.10
CA GLN A 163 -8.41 13.03 15.38
C GLN A 163 -7.40 12.11 16.09
N THR A 164 -7.66 10.80 16.11
CA THR A 164 -6.77 9.81 16.70
C THR A 164 -5.40 9.82 16.00
N TYR A 165 -5.36 9.82 14.67
CA TYR A 165 -4.11 9.86 13.92
C TYR A 165 -3.31 11.15 14.18
N MET A 166 -3.96 12.31 14.14
CA MET A 166 -3.31 13.60 14.40
C MET A 166 -2.73 13.68 15.83
N SER A 167 -3.43 13.15 16.82
CA SER A 167 -2.93 13.09 18.20
C SER A 167 -1.73 12.15 18.37
N LEU A 168 -1.62 11.09 17.56
CA LEU A 168 -0.43 10.23 17.53
C LEU A 168 0.74 10.92 16.82
N GLN A 169 0.47 11.69 15.77
CA GLN A 169 1.48 12.47 15.06
C GLN A 169 2.11 13.55 15.95
N GLU A 170 1.29 14.33 16.66
CA GLU A 170 1.77 15.34 17.62
C GLU A 170 2.66 14.73 18.72
N ARG A 171 2.28 13.53 19.20
CA ARG A 171 3.08 12.77 20.17
C ARG A 171 4.45 12.36 19.60
N ALA A 172 4.52 12.05 18.31
CA ALA A 172 5.77 11.68 17.66
C ALA A 172 6.69 12.90 17.42
N GLU A 173 6.13 14.07 17.11
CA GLU A 173 6.87 15.30 16.79
C GLU A 173 7.37 16.05 18.04
N SER A 174 6.65 15.96 19.17
CA SER A 174 6.99 16.66 20.42
C SER A 174 8.24 16.14 21.16
N VAL A 175 8.90 15.08 20.67
CA VAL A 175 10.08 14.46 21.30
C VAL A 175 11.41 15.13 20.89
N ASP A 176 11.42 16.02 19.87
CA ASP A 176 12.66 16.60 19.32
C ASP A 176 13.04 18.01 19.86
N VAL A 177 12.23 18.61 20.74
CA VAL A 177 12.50 19.97 21.26
C VAL A 177 12.64 19.95 22.78
N GLY A 178 13.82 19.60 23.28
CA GLY A 178 14.16 19.84 24.69
C GLY A 178 15.32 19.01 25.23
N GLY A 179 16.56 19.47 25.05
CA GLY A 179 17.71 18.93 25.76
C GLY A 179 17.59 19.14 27.28
N GLY A 180 17.77 18.08 28.07
CA GLY A 180 17.96 18.18 29.52
C GLY A 180 17.52 16.98 30.36
N SER A 181 18.43 16.00 30.52
CA SER A 181 18.65 15.12 31.69
C SER A 181 17.47 14.64 32.56
N SER A 182 17.00 13.40 32.35
CA SER A 182 16.71 12.40 33.40
C SER A 182 16.46 11.00 32.79
N PRO A 183 16.70 9.88 33.52
CA PRO A 183 16.94 8.59 32.90
C PRO A 183 15.69 7.72 32.72
N GLY A 184 15.59 7.07 31.56
CA GLY A 184 14.94 5.75 31.44
C GLY A 184 13.64 5.67 30.66
N VAL A 185 13.63 6.06 29.37
CA VAL A 185 12.67 5.49 28.39
C VAL A 185 13.35 5.42 27.01
N PRO A 186 13.66 4.24 26.45
CA PRO A 186 13.99 4.14 25.04
C PRO A 186 12.70 3.88 24.26
N HIS A 187 12.00 4.92 23.85
CA HIS A 187 10.95 4.83 22.81
C HIS A 187 11.33 5.77 21.68
N ASN A 188 12.36 5.37 20.93
CA ASN A 188 12.49 5.83 19.56
C ASN A 188 11.27 5.24 18.81
N LEU A 189 10.28 6.05 18.46
CA LEU A 189 9.35 5.69 17.39
C LEU A 189 9.85 6.26 16.04
N GLY A 190 10.68 7.32 16.10
CA GLY A 190 11.33 7.91 14.93
C GLY A 190 12.58 7.16 14.45
N SER A 191 13.44 6.65 15.35
CA SER A 191 14.72 6.04 14.93
C SER A 191 14.65 4.55 14.57
N TYR A 192 13.58 3.82 14.91
CA TYR A 192 13.40 2.41 14.47
C TYR A 192 12.75 2.30 13.09
N LEU A 193 12.40 3.43 12.46
CA LEU A 193 12.03 3.46 11.05
C LEU A 193 13.27 3.43 10.14
N GLN A 194 14.48 3.68 10.67
CA GLN A 194 15.72 3.76 9.87
C GLN A 194 16.72 2.63 10.13
N GLN A 195 16.68 1.90 11.24
CA GLN A 195 17.66 0.83 11.53
C GLN A 195 17.05 -0.30 12.34
N GLN A 196 16.83 -1.45 11.69
CA GLN A 196 17.18 -2.80 12.15
C GLN A 196 16.38 -3.86 11.37
N GLY A 197 17.05 -4.46 10.39
CA GLY A 197 16.76 -5.82 9.98
C GLY A 197 17.10 -6.79 11.11
N LEU A 198 16.36 -7.89 11.20
CA LEU A 198 16.73 -9.04 12.00
C LEU A 198 16.98 -10.21 11.04
N ASP A 199 18.16 -10.81 11.17
CA ASP A 199 18.65 -11.96 10.43
C ASP A 199 17.75 -13.19 10.54
N PRO A 200 17.64 -14.03 9.49
CA PRO A 200 17.06 -15.37 9.61
C PRO A 200 18.02 -16.34 10.32
N PRO A 201 17.51 -17.41 10.97
CA PRO A 201 18.33 -18.40 11.65
C PRO A 201 19.20 -19.20 10.66
N SER A 202 20.44 -19.42 11.09
CA SER A 202 21.51 -20.14 10.39
C SER A 202 21.10 -21.54 9.88
N SER A 203 21.08 -21.73 8.57
CA SER A 203 21.87 -22.76 7.84
C SER A 203 21.37 -22.89 6.40
N TYR A 204 22.20 -22.54 5.42
CA TYR A 204 22.67 -23.41 4.32
C TYR A 204 23.82 -22.68 3.57
N PRO A 205 24.77 -23.40 2.95
CA PRO A 205 26.09 -22.82 2.69
C PRO A 205 26.33 -22.47 1.19
N VAL A 206 27.12 -21.39 0.98
CA VAL A 206 28.07 -21.08 -0.15
C VAL A 206 27.48 -20.57 -1.50
N PRO A 207 28.23 -19.83 -2.38
CA PRO A 207 29.35 -18.88 -2.24
C PRO A 207 29.08 -17.44 -2.76
N GLU A 208 29.92 -16.54 -2.25
CA GLU A 208 30.26 -15.15 -2.57
C GLU A 208 30.31 -14.73 -4.07
N ALA A 209 29.64 -13.61 -4.40
CA ALA A 209 30.12 -12.57 -5.34
C ALA A 209 29.26 -11.27 -5.28
N GLY A 210 29.91 -10.12 -5.04
CA GLY A 210 29.46 -8.80 -5.53
C GLY A 210 28.80 -7.84 -4.52
N LEU A 211 29.57 -6.86 -4.05
CA LEU A 211 29.09 -5.68 -3.31
C LEU A 211 28.14 -4.82 -4.17
N VAL A 212 26.88 -4.67 -3.75
CA VAL A 212 25.95 -3.64 -4.25
C VAL A 212 25.31 -2.87 -3.07
N SER A 213 25.05 -1.58 -3.32
CA SER A 213 24.75 -0.53 -2.33
C SER A 213 23.44 -0.76 -1.56
N MET A 214 23.43 -0.39 -0.28
CA MET A 214 22.39 -0.70 0.72
C MET A 214 21.06 0.05 0.54
N ASP A 215 20.93 0.92 -0.45
CA ASP A 215 19.70 1.69 -0.72
C ASP A 215 18.75 0.99 -1.73
N ASP A 216 19.21 -0.02 -2.49
CA ASP A 216 18.42 -0.69 -3.55
C ASP A 216 17.54 -1.86 -3.03
N LEU A 217 17.82 -2.37 -1.82
CA LEU A 217 17.16 -3.57 -1.27
C LEU A 217 15.84 -3.28 -0.53
N THR A 218 15.57 -2.01 -0.20
CA THR A 218 14.40 -1.63 0.60
C THR A 218 13.11 -1.49 -0.22
N PHE A 219 13.22 -1.35 -1.54
CA PHE A 219 12.09 -1.35 -2.47
C PHE A 219 11.75 -2.79 -2.93
N SER A 220 12.78 -3.60 -3.21
CA SER A 220 12.68 -4.98 -3.73
C SER A 220 11.93 -5.99 -2.84
N SER A 221 11.75 -5.70 -1.55
CA SER A 221 11.06 -6.61 -0.61
C SER A 221 9.52 -6.44 -0.63
N GLY A 222 9.00 -5.39 -1.26
CA GLY A 222 7.58 -5.06 -1.28
C GLY A 222 6.80 -5.70 -2.44
N LEU A 223 7.40 -5.90 -3.62
CA LEU A 223 6.68 -6.45 -4.78
C LEU A 223 6.93 -7.94 -5.04
N GLN A 224 7.74 -8.65 -4.24
CA GLN A 224 7.89 -10.11 -4.39
C GLN A 224 6.60 -10.92 -4.13
N HIS A 225 5.51 -10.29 -3.69
CA HIS A 225 4.21 -10.91 -3.48
C HIS A 225 3.06 -10.22 -4.26
N MET A 226 3.38 -9.61 -5.40
CA MET A 226 2.36 -9.07 -6.30
C MET A 226 1.61 -10.17 -7.05
N SER A 227 0.28 -10.10 -7.07
CA SER A 227 -0.57 -10.91 -7.95
C SER A 227 -0.35 -10.56 -9.43
N ALA A 228 -0.72 -11.47 -10.33
CA ALA A 228 -0.60 -11.25 -11.77
C ALA A 228 -1.45 -10.07 -12.25
N GLU A 229 -2.62 -9.86 -11.63
CA GLU A 229 -3.51 -8.73 -11.91
C GLU A 229 -2.87 -7.39 -11.51
N GLU A 230 -2.26 -7.31 -10.32
CA GLU A 230 -1.58 -6.08 -9.88
C GLU A 230 -0.38 -5.73 -10.78
N LYS A 231 0.37 -6.74 -11.23
CA LYS A 231 1.47 -6.54 -12.20
C LYS A 231 0.96 -5.92 -13.50
N LYS A 232 -0.16 -6.42 -14.02
CA LYS A 232 -0.79 -5.89 -15.24
C LYS A 232 -1.29 -4.45 -15.07
N GLU A 233 -1.87 -4.11 -13.92
CA GLU A 233 -2.28 -2.74 -13.64
C GLU A 233 -1.07 -1.78 -13.64
N LEU A 234 0.05 -2.18 -13.05
CA LEU A 234 1.27 -1.37 -13.03
C LEU A 234 1.89 -1.20 -14.42
N LEU A 235 1.84 -2.22 -15.29
CA LEU A 235 2.25 -2.09 -16.71
C LEU A 235 1.42 -1.03 -17.43
N VAL A 236 0.11 -1.00 -17.21
CA VAL A 236 -0.79 0.00 -17.80
C VAL A 236 -0.45 1.41 -17.31
N VAL A 237 -0.18 1.57 -16.01
CA VAL A 237 0.22 2.86 -15.43
C VAL A 237 1.55 3.34 -16.02
N ALA A 238 2.54 2.44 -16.12
CA ALA A 238 3.84 2.74 -16.71
C ALA A 238 3.70 3.21 -18.16
N ARG A 239 2.92 2.51 -18.97
CA ARG A 239 2.63 2.87 -20.36
C ARG A 239 1.96 4.23 -20.49
N ASN A 240 0.95 4.52 -19.67
CA ASN A 240 0.28 5.82 -19.69
C ASN A 240 1.25 6.95 -19.34
N SER A 241 2.11 6.75 -18.34
CA SER A 241 3.10 7.75 -17.94
C SER A 241 4.13 8.03 -19.03
N LEU A 242 4.62 6.98 -19.71
CA LEU A 242 5.52 7.06 -20.85
C LEU A 242 4.88 7.84 -22.02
N GLU A 243 3.66 7.48 -22.42
CA GLU A 243 2.96 8.12 -23.54
C GLU A 243 2.75 9.62 -23.29
N LEU A 244 2.33 9.99 -22.08
CA LEU A 244 2.11 11.38 -21.71
C LEU A 244 3.43 12.18 -21.70
N LEU A 245 4.51 11.64 -21.14
CA LEU A 245 5.78 12.35 -21.06
C LEU A 245 6.42 12.47 -22.44
N SER A 246 6.34 11.42 -23.24
CA SER A 246 6.76 11.40 -24.64
C SER A 246 5.99 12.44 -25.46
N SER A 247 4.67 12.57 -25.26
CA SER A 247 3.88 13.60 -25.92
C SER A 247 4.32 15.01 -25.53
N ILE A 248 4.65 15.25 -24.26
CA ILE A 248 5.10 16.57 -23.79
C ILE A 248 6.48 16.91 -24.36
N ILE A 249 7.40 15.95 -24.38
CA ILE A 249 8.78 16.15 -24.84
C ILE A 249 8.87 16.27 -26.37
N ASN A 250 8.00 15.56 -27.11
CA ASN A 250 7.99 15.59 -28.57
C ASN A 250 7.07 16.67 -29.17
N SER A 251 6.15 17.24 -28.39
CA SER A 251 5.49 18.49 -28.77
C SER A 251 6.53 19.60 -28.77
N GLU A 252 6.55 20.49 -29.77
CA GLU A 252 7.47 21.64 -29.83
C GLU A 252 7.32 22.51 -28.57
N ALA A 253 8.09 22.17 -27.54
CA ALA A 253 7.93 22.66 -26.18
C ALA A 253 8.76 23.93 -26.01
N GLU A 254 8.10 25.06 -25.74
CA GLU A 254 8.77 26.22 -25.16
C GLU A 254 9.49 25.78 -23.86
N PRO A 255 10.67 26.31 -23.53
CA PRO A 255 11.43 25.94 -22.32
C PRO A 255 10.65 26.12 -20.99
N LYS A 256 9.49 26.77 -21.03
CA LYS A 256 8.58 26.92 -19.88
C LYS A 256 7.76 25.67 -19.58
N THR A 257 7.41 24.85 -20.58
CA THR A 257 6.57 23.66 -20.37
C THR A 257 7.36 22.49 -19.75
N LEU A 258 8.69 22.49 -19.93
CA LEU A 258 9.56 21.47 -19.34
C LEU A 258 9.72 21.66 -17.83
N LYS A 259 9.67 22.90 -17.32
CA LYS A 259 9.73 23.18 -15.87
C LYS A 259 8.37 23.31 -15.20
N GLU A 260 7.30 22.94 -15.88
CA GLU A 260 5.97 22.94 -15.30
C GLU A 260 5.86 21.82 -14.25
N ASP A 261 5.21 22.11 -13.11
CA ASP A 261 5.04 21.17 -12.01
C ASP A 261 4.41 19.84 -12.47
N LEU A 262 3.56 19.89 -13.50
CA LEU A 262 2.96 18.71 -14.12
C LEU A 262 4.00 17.83 -14.82
N THR A 263 4.90 18.43 -15.62
CA THR A 263 5.95 17.71 -16.35
C THR A 263 6.95 17.09 -15.38
N LEU A 264 7.32 17.82 -14.32
CA LEU A 264 8.19 17.31 -13.25
C LEU A 264 7.53 16.17 -12.47
N SER A 265 6.23 16.28 -12.15
CA SER A 265 5.47 15.20 -11.50
C SER A 265 5.39 13.96 -12.40
N LEU A 266 5.24 14.15 -13.71
CA LEU A 266 5.19 13.04 -14.65
C LEU A 266 6.55 12.36 -14.84
N LEU A 267 7.64 13.14 -14.81
CA LEU A 267 9.00 12.61 -14.78
C LEU A 267 9.24 11.75 -13.53
N ASP A 268 8.81 12.23 -12.36
CA ASP A 268 8.90 11.46 -11.11
C ASP A 268 8.12 10.15 -11.19
N LYS A 269 6.92 10.18 -11.79
CA LYS A 269 6.12 8.97 -12.08
C LYS A 269 6.81 8.01 -13.05
N CYS A 270 7.51 8.51 -14.06
CA CYS A 270 8.28 7.67 -14.99
C CYS A 270 9.47 7.01 -14.28
N LYS A 271 10.18 7.75 -13.41
CA LYS A 271 11.28 7.22 -12.58
C LYS A 271 10.80 6.17 -11.58
N HIS A 272 9.64 6.40 -10.97
CA HIS A 272 9.02 5.41 -10.09
C HIS A 272 8.59 4.16 -10.87
N SER A 273 7.97 4.35 -12.04
CA SER A 273 7.57 3.25 -12.93
C SER A 273 8.77 2.43 -13.41
N LEU A 274 9.93 3.06 -13.67
CA LEU A 274 11.18 2.35 -13.99
C LEU A 274 11.60 1.35 -12.92
N SER A 275 11.56 1.78 -11.65
CA SER A 275 11.88 0.93 -10.51
C SER A 275 10.92 -0.27 -10.43
N ILE A 276 9.62 0.00 -10.63
CA ILE A 276 8.59 -1.03 -10.64
C ILE A 276 8.79 -2.01 -11.82
N MET A 277 9.07 -1.54 -13.04
CA MET A 277 9.26 -2.41 -14.21
C MET A 277 10.44 -3.37 -14.03
N LYS A 278 11.55 -2.87 -13.46
CA LYS A 278 12.72 -3.68 -13.15
C LYS A 278 12.35 -4.79 -12.15
N GLU A 279 11.59 -4.46 -11.12
CA GLU A 279 11.15 -5.42 -10.11
C GLU A 279 10.10 -6.42 -10.62
N ILE A 280 9.18 -5.99 -11.49
CA ILE A 280 8.26 -6.89 -12.18
C ILE A 280 9.04 -7.86 -13.08
N ALA A 281 10.06 -7.39 -13.80
CA ALA A 281 10.89 -8.26 -14.63
C ALA A 281 11.71 -9.27 -13.79
N GLU A 282 12.22 -8.86 -12.63
CA GLU A 282 12.98 -9.72 -11.71
C GLU A 282 12.09 -10.75 -10.98
N SER A 283 10.84 -10.41 -10.69
CA SER A 283 9.89 -11.26 -9.95
C SER A 283 8.97 -12.12 -10.84
N THR A 284 8.97 -11.92 -12.15
CA THR A 284 8.11 -12.67 -13.09
C THR A 284 8.87 -13.86 -13.65
N THR A 285 8.36 -15.07 -13.40
CA THR A 285 9.01 -16.33 -13.81
C THR A 285 8.12 -17.25 -14.64
N ASP A 286 6.80 -17.04 -14.58
CA ASP A 286 5.77 -17.92 -15.15
C ASP A 286 4.93 -17.27 -16.26
N ASP A 287 5.04 -15.96 -16.47
CA ASP A 287 4.33 -15.19 -17.50
C ASP A 287 5.30 -14.44 -18.43
N GLU A 288 5.63 -15.06 -19.58
CA GLU A 288 6.57 -14.50 -20.56
C GLU A 288 6.05 -13.21 -21.23
N GLU A 289 4.73 -13.03 -21.35
CA GLU A 289 4.13 -11.84 -21.97
C GLU A 289 4.32 -10.63 -21.06
N THR A 290 3.99 -10.79 -19.77
CA THR A 290 4.23 -9.76 -18.74
C THR A 290 5.72 -9.42 -18.60
N LEU A 291 6.61 -10.42 -18.66
CA LEU A 291 8.05 -10.20 -18.62
C LEU A 291 8.55 -9.38 -19.82
N PHE A 292 8.10 -9.73 -21.03
CA PHE A 292 8.48 -9.00 -22.25
C PHE A 292 7.98 -7.56 -22.21
N GLU A 293 6.73 -7.33 -21.79
CA GLU A 293 6.17 -5.99 -21.69
C GLU A 293 6.87 -5.16 -20.60
N ALA A 294 7.22 -5.75 -19.45
CA ALA A 294 7.97 -5.09 -18.40
C ALA A 294 9.37 -4.64 -18.87
N LEU A 295 10.11 -5.52 -19.57
CA LEU A 295 11.43 -5.20 -20.11
C LEU A 295 11.34 -4.11 -21.18
N TYR A 296 10.37 -4.21 -22.10
CA TYR A 296 10.15 -3.19 -23.12
C TYR A 296 9.82 -1.82 -22.51
N LEU A 297 8.90 -1.78 -21.55
CA LEU A 297 8.55 -0.52 -20.87
C LEU A 297 9.71 0.03 -20.04
N ASN A 298 10.56 -0.82 -19.46
CA ASN A 298 11.76 -0.39 -18.76
C ASN A 298 12.73 0.35 -19.69
N ASP A 299 13.04 -0.22 -20.85
CA ASP A 299 13.94 0.39 -21.84
C ASP A 299 13.39 1.73 -22.35
N GLU A 300 12.09 1.78 -22.71
CA GLU A 300 11.44 2.99 -23.23
C GLU A 300 11.33 4.09 -22.17
N LEU A 301 10.99 3.74 -20.92
CA LEU A 301 10.96 4.69 -19.82
C LEU A 301 12.36 5.24 -19.53
N GLN A 302 13.40 4.41 -19.64
CA GLN A 302 14.77 4.85 -19.41
C GLN A 302 15.20 5.83 -20.49
N GLN A 303 14.87 5.53 -21.75
CA GLN A 303 15.14 6.41 -22.88
C GLN A 303 14.46 7.78 -22.73
N ILE A 304 13.17 7.82 -22.35
CA ILE A 304 12.45 9.09 -22.25
C ILE A 304 12.93 9.93 -21.06
N VAL A 305 13.29 9.29 -19.95
CA VAL A 305 13.86 9.97 -18.78
C VAL A 305 15.21 10.59 -19.12
N SER A 306 16.10 9.85 -19.80
CA SER A 306 17.39 10.40 -20.27
C SER A 306 17.21 11.56 -21.24
N LYS A 307 16.27 11.43 -22.19
CA LYS A 307 15.96 12.50 -23.15
C LYS A 307 15.49 13.78 -22.45
N TYR A 308 14.67 13.66 -21.40
CA TYR A 308 14.24 14.81 -20.60
C TYR A 308 15.43 15.49 -19.90
N GLU A 309 16.30 14.71 -19.26
CA GLU A 309 17.45 15.23 -18.51
C GLU A 309 18.45 15.94 -19.42
N GLU A 310 18.67 15.45 -20.64
CA GLU A 310 19.48 16.11 -21.67
C GLU A 310 18.88 17.46 -22.10
N LEU A 311 17.56 17.51 -22.31
CA LEU A 311 16.85 18.75 -22.66
C LEU A 311 16.86 19.76 -21.51
N GLU A 312 16.78 19.30 -20.26
CA GLU A 312 16.90 20.15 -19.07
C GLU A 312 18.33 20.70 -18.94
N ALA A 313 19.35 19.87 -19.16
CA ALA A 313 20.75 20.26 -19.12
C ALA A 313 21.08 21.31 -20.19
N ALA A 314 20.53 21.16 -21.40
CA ALA A 314 20.68 22.13 -22.49
C ALA A 314 20.08 23.52 -22.17
N GLN A 315 19.21 23.63 -21.16
CA GLN A 315 18.56 24.88 -20.75
C GLN A 315 19.23 25.58 -19.57
N ARG A 316 20.24 24.97 -18.91
CA ARG A 316 20.99 25.67 -17.86
C ARG A 316 21.91 26.71 -18.52
N PRO A 317 21.81 28.00 -18.16
CA PRO A 317 22.76 28.99 -18.65
C PRO A 317 24.14 28.66 -18.05
N VAL A 318 25.09 28.34 -18.92
CA VAL A 318 26.51 28.27 -18.55
C VAL A 318 26.89 29.65 -18.01
N ALA A 319 27.15 29.73 -16.71
CA ALA A 319 27.85 30.87 -16.14
C ALA A 319 29.25 30.88 -16.76
N GLN A 320 29.48 31.84 -17.66
CA GLN A 320 30.80 32.15 -18.17
C GLN A 320 31.70 32.54 -16.98
N GLU A 321 32.61 31.65 -16.60
CA GLU A 321 33.86 32.09 -15.98
C GLU A 321 34.67 32.83 -17.06
N THR A 322 34.51 34.15 -17.09
CA THR A 322 35.47 35.04 -17.74
C THR A 322 36.79 34.99 -16.97
N PRO A 323 37.92 34.58 -17.57
CA PRO A 323 39.22 34.87 -16.96
C PRO A 323 39.52 36.35 -17.25
N ASN A 324 39.24 37.22 -16.27
CA ASN A 324 39.75 38.58 -16.29
C ASN A 324 41.28 38.54 -16.16
N ALA A 325 41.94 38.96 -17.23
CA ALA A 325 43.33 39.37 -17.18
C ALA A 325 43.44 40.69 -16.40
N ASP A 326 44.41 40.79 -15.48
CA ASP A 326 45.13 42.05 -15.32
C ASP A 326 46.57 41.84 -14.81
N THR A 327 47.50 42.05 -15.76
CA THR A 327 48.84 42.66 -15.70
C THR A 327 49.81 42.35 -14.55
N ALA A 328 51.01 41.85 -14.90
CA ALA A 328 52.23 42.68 -14.94
C ALA A 328 53.51 41.91 -15.37
N LYS A 329 54.04 42.34 -16.53
CA LYS A 329 55.46 42.58 -16.89
C LYS A 329 56.37 41.46 -17.46
N HIS A 330 56.82 41.74 -18.70
CA HIS A 330 58.18 41.68 -19.27
C HIS A 330 58.85 40.28 -19.37
N ASP A 331 59.53 39.83 -20.43
CA ASP A 331 60.18 40.47 -21.60
C ASP A 331 60.55 39.37 -22.64
N ALA A 332 60.83 39.82 -23.89
CA ALA A 332 61.70 39.23 -24.93
C ALA A 332 61.30 37.89 -25.63
N GLU A 333 60.95 37.91 -26.93
CA GLU A 333 61.85 37.80 -28.11
C GLU A 333 62.12 36.31 -28.49
N ALA A 334 61.32 35.69 -29.37
CA ALA A 334 61.47 35.57 -30.83
C ALA A 334 62.22 34.30 -31.31
N VAL A 335 61.72 33.74 -32.43
CA VAL A 335 62.42 32.98 -33.50
C VAL A 335 62.33 31.43 -33.56
N GLN A 336 61.71 31.00 -34.67
CA GLN A 336 61.90 29.84 -35.59
C GLN A 336 61.70 28.36 -35.15
N ASN A 337 60.59 27.82 -35.66
CA ASN A 337 60.44 26.85 -36.78
C ASN A 337 60.77 25.33 -36.69
N PRO A 338 60.14 24.52 -37.58
CA PRO A 338 59.74 23.11 -37.38
C PRO A 338 60.37 22.12 -38.39
N ILE A 339 60.21 20.80 -38.16
CA ILE A 339 60.37 19.70 -39.13
C ILE A 339 59.45 18.53 -38.67
N GLU A 340 58.35 18.14 -39.32
CA GLU A 340 58.11 17.41 -40.60
C GLU A 340 58.11 15.86 -40.46
N LEU A 341 57.17 15.20 -41.20
CA LEU A 341 57.12 13.83 -41.79
C LEU A 341 55.90 12.91 -41.43
N PRO A 342 55.47 11.95 -42.29
CA PRO A 342 54.41 12.16 -43.31
C PRO A 342 53.38 10.98 -43.50
N LYS A 343 52.56 11.13 -44.55
CA LYS A 343 51.47 10.31 -45.18
C LYS A 343 51.89 8.86 -45.62
N LYS A 344 51.08 7.91 -46.13
CA LYS A 344 49.75 7.86 -46.84
C LYS A 344 49.37 6.37 -47.11
N PHE A 345 48.07 6.07 -47.37
CA PHE A 345 47.42 5.20 -48.40
C PHE A 345 46.06 4.68 -47.84
N GLU A 346 44.85 5.11 -48.24
CA GLU A 346 44.04 5.11 -49.50
C GLU A 346 43.40 3.77 -49.93
N GLU A 347 42.05 3.78 -49.96
CA GLU A 347 41.04 3.18 -50.90
C GLU A 347 39.66 3.36 -50.19
N ASP A 348 38.72 4.25 -50.57
CA ASP A 348 37.82 4.34 -51.76
C ASP A 348 36.98 3.06 -51.97
N GLU A 349 35.64 3.04 -52.06
CA GLU A 349 34.74 3.85 -52.91
C GLU A 349 33.38 4.20 -52.28
N SER A 350 32.63 5.01 -53.02
CA SER A 350 31.52 5.89 -52.68
C SER A 350 30.23 5.55 -53.49
N GLU A 351 29.20 6.39 -53.31
CA GLU A 351 28.05 6.63 -54.24
C GLU A 351 26.85 5.63 -54.19
N GLU A 352 25.57 6.01 -54.21
CA GLU A 352 24.86 7.30 -54.31
C GLU A 352 23.35 7.14 -53.98
N PHE A 353 22.73 8.30 -53.73
CA PHE A 353 21.37 8.75 -53.42
C PHE A 353 20.11 8.07 -54.04
N GLU A 354 19.00 8.19 -53.28
CA GLU A 354 17.59 8.44 -53.69
C GLU A 354 16.88 7.54 -54.72
N ALA A 355 15.83 6.82 -54.25
CA ALA A 355 14.57 6.67 -54.99
C ALA A 355 13.42 6.17 -54.09
N ALA A 356 12.49 7.09 -53.86
CA ALA A 356 11.07 6.94 -53.57
C ALA A 356 10.38 5.56 -53.73
N GLN A 357 9.46 5.29 -52.81
CA GLN A 357 8.07 4.89 -53.08
C GLN A 357 7.86 3.77 -54.12
N GLU A 358 7.81 2.51 -53.69
CA GLU A 358 6.93 1.45 -54.25
C GLU A 358 7.20 0.12 -53.53
N LEU A 359 6.39 -0.27 -52.53
CA LEU A 359 5.80 -1.62 -52.50
C LEU A 359 4.74 -1.77 -51.40
N GLU A 360 3.71 -0.94 -51.49
CA GLU A 360 2.39 -1.32 -51.00
C GLU A 360 1.82 -2.39 -51.96
N ARG A 361 2.15 -3.67 -51.74
CA ARG A 361 1.43 -4.80 -52.35
C ARG A 361 1.74 -6.12 -51.63
N LYS A 362 0.84 -6.52 -50.73
CA LYS A 362 -0.02 -7.72 -50.86
C LYS A 362 -0.71 -8.08 -49.53
N LEU A 363 -1.98 -7.69 -49.42
CA LEU A 363 -3.01 -8.47 -48.71
C LEU A 363 -3.25 -9.82 -49.42
N PRO A 364 -3.86 -10.80 -48.73
CA PRO A 364 -5.28 -11.11 -49.00
C PRO A 364 -6.08 -11.18 -47.68
N LYS A 365 -7.11 -10.36 -47.45
CA LYS A 365 -8.53 -10.45 -47.90
C LYS A 365 -9.22 -11.80 -47.67
N LYS A 366 -10.16 -11.81 -46.72
CA LYS A 366 -11.47 -12.52 -46.79
C LYS A 366 -12.51 -11.65 -46.07
N SER A 367 -13.06 -10.65 -46.76
CA SER A 367 -14.39 -10.64 -47.41
C SER A 367 -15.55 -10.45 -46.43
N ASN A 368 -16.02 -9.21 -46.38
CA ASN A 368 -17.31 -8.76 -45.87
C ASN A 368 -18.48 -9.40 -46.61
N GLY A 369 -19.61 -9.46 -45.89
CA GLY A 369 -20.85 -8.88 -46.37
C GLY A 369 -22.06 -9.80 -46.30
N VAL A 370 -23.28 -9.34 -46.03
CA VAL A 370 -23.90 -8.04 -45.70
C VAL A 370 -25.32 -8.47 -45.26
N GLU A 371 -25.97 -7.75 -44.35
CA GLU A 371 -27.32 -7.18 -44.54
C GLU A 371 -27.90 -6.69 -43.22
N ALA A 372 -28.04 -5.37 -43.15
CA ALA A 372 -29.00 -4.71 -42.30
C ALA A 372 -30.39 -4.90 -42.92
N ASN A 373 -31.39 -5.17 -42.09
CA ASN A 373 -32.73 -4.65 -42.36
C ASN A 373 -33.44 -4.36 -41.04
N ALA A 374 -33.91 -3.12 -40.91
CA ALA A 374 -34.85 -2.71 -39.89
C ALA A 374 -36.26 -2.75 -40.48
N THR A 375 -37.24 -3.27 -39.76
CA THR A 375 -38.64 -2.78 -39.79
C THR A 375 -39.48 -3.42 -38.68
N ASN A 376 -40.05 -2.52 -37.85
CA ASN A 376 -41.38 -2.51 -37.23
C ASN A 376 -41.98 -3.76 -36.51
N GLY A 377 -42.44 -3.52 -35.29
CA GLY A 377 -43.87 -3.64 -34.96
C GLY A 377 -44.26 -4.64 -33.85
N ASP A 378 -45.02 -4.13 -32.87
CA ASP A 378 -45.90 -4.80 -31.90
C ASP A 378 -45.28 -5.80 -30.90
N GLY A 379 -45.60 -5.81 -29.60
CA GLY A 379 -46.78 -5.30 -28.90
C GLY A 379 -47.76 -6.42 -28.53
N HIS A 380 -47.52 -7.14 -27.41
CA HIS A 380 -48.46 -7.86 -26.50
C HIS A 380 -47.62 -8.81 -25.62
N HIS A 381 -47.54 -8.73 -24.29
CA HIS A 381 -48.54 -8.83 -23.22
C HIS A 381 -49.20 -10.22 -23.07
N VAL A 382 -49.04 -10.76 -21.84
CA VAL A 382 -49.79 -11.85 -21.15
C VAL A 382 -49.61 -13.28 -21.76
N GLU A 383 -49.58 -14.41 -21.04
CA GLU A 383 -50.04 -14.75 -19.69
C GLU A 383 -49.43 -16.10 -19.25
N THR A 384 -49.30 -16.22 -17.93
CA THR A 384 -49.20 -17.45 -17.13
C THR A 384 -50.18 -18.55 -17.53
N THR A 385 -49.77 -19.82 -17.48
CA THR A 385 -50.66 -20.93 -17.10
C THR A 385 -49.86 -22.05 -16.43
N ILE A 386 -50.13 -22.19 -15.13
CA ILE A 386 -49.93 -23.41 -14.34
C ILE A 386 -50.98 -24.43 -14.79
N LEU A 387 -50.61 -25.71 -14.94
CA LEU A 387 -51.54 -26.80 -14.67
C LEU A 387 -50.79 -28.08 -14.28
N ASP A 388 -51.20 -28.59 -13.12
CA ASP A 388 -50.84 -29.81 -12.44
C ASP A 388 -50.88 -31.08 -13.29
N LYS A 389 -50.02 -32.04 -12.90
CA LYS A 389 -50.52 -33.38 -12.59
C LYS A 389 -49.66 -34.07 -11.53
N ALA A 390 -50.25 -34.18 -10.35
CA ALA A 390 -50.09 -35.30 -9.42
C ALA A 390 -50.39 -36.64 -10.18
N ASP A 391 -50.04 -37.83 -9.71
CA ASP A 391 -50.05 -38.32 -8.35
C ASP A 391 -49.55 -39.78 -8.35
N GLU A 392 -49.42 -40.30 -7.13
CA GLU A 392 -49.28 -41.70 -6.72
C GLU A 392 -47.85 -42.22 -6.48
N LYS A 393 -47.41 -42.11 -5.22
CA LYS A 393 -47.66 -43.03 -4.08
C LYS A 393 -46.80 -44.29 -4.21
N GLY A 394 -45.83 -44.48 -3.33
CA GLY A 394 -46.03 -44.91 -1.94
C GLY A 394 -45.17 -46.18 -1.80
N ASN A 395 -44.60 -46.56 -0.67
CA ASN A 395 -44.96 -46.32 0.69
C ASN A 395 -43.82 -46.84 1.59
N ALA A 396 -43.70 -46.24 2.77
CA ALA A 396 -43.33 -46.82 4.07
C ALA A 396 -41.97 -47.55 4.24
N GLU A 397 -41.06 -46.96 5.02
CA GLU A 397 -40.90 -47.15 6.49
C GLU A 397 -39.99 -48.34 6.83
N SER A 398 -38.91 -48.10 7.57
CA SER A 398 -38.86 -48.55 8.96
C SER A 398 -37.64 -47.96 9.67
N SER A 399 -37.90 -47.55 10.90
CA SER A 399 -36.94 -47.06 11.88
C SER A 399 -36.67 -48.17 12.91
N LEU A 400 -35.46 -48.15 13.49
CA LEU A 400 -35.05 -48.72 14.79
C LEU A 400 -34.80 -50.24 14.95
N LYS A 401 -33.52 -50.56 15.28
CA LYS A 401 -33.01 -51.41 16.40
C LYS A 401 -31.50 -51.62 16.16
N SER A 402 -30.55 -51.17 16.99
CA SER A 402 -30.19 -51.55 18.37
C SER A 402 -30.00 -53.06 18.60
N ASN A 403 -28.74 -53.51 18.52
CA ASN A 403 -28.03 -54.55 19.30
C ASN A 403 -26.74 -54.89 18.54
N ARG A 404 -25.54 -54.55 19.05
CA ARG A 404 -24.74 -55.28 20.04
C ARG A 404 -24.38 -56.70 19.58
N GLU A 405 -23.15 -56.84 19.11
CA GLU A 405 -22.21 -57.93 19.40
C GLU A 405 -20.78 -57.36 19.37
#